data_AF-A0A8I1Q131-F1
#
_entry.id   AF-A0A8I1Q131-F1
#
_cell.length_a   1.000
_cell.length_b   1.000
_cell.length_c   1.000
_cell.angle_alpha   90.00
_cell.angle_beta   90.00
_cell.angle_gamma   90.00
#
_symmetry.space_group_name_H-M   'P 1'
#
loop_
_entity.id
_entity.type
_entity.pdbx_description
1 polymer ?
#
loop_
_entity_poly.entity_id
_entity_poly.type
_entity_poly.pdbx_seq_one_letter_code
_entity_poly.pdbx_strand_id
1 'polypeptide(L)'
;MPFTPSHAIVALPFARGPLLPAAVAVGAMTPDLPLFVRASPLTYGMTHSFAWLPATVFLALALLIVWRGVLRPAARDLSPAWLAVRLPAGWEAGAVPSALGVFAMRGRGRPSLPGAALVVVALVIGVATHINHLGLVHARGRVGTDILPVLDAMWGPLAGYKWWQYGSSAGGLLVLAICALAWLRRARITPFRRSIPGWAAVAWGIALPVILVVAWVGGLLAFGPFTAGYTPQHLAYRVLPPACAAWAMVTLVLCTVIGWRRARSAA
;
A
#
# COMPACT_ATOMS: atom_id res chain seq x y z
N MET A 1 10.04 9.32 8.03
CA MET A 1 9.20 8.68 7.00
C MET A 1 7.83 8.48 7.61
N PRO A 2 6.78 9.06 7.02
CA PRO A 2 5.40 8.71 7.38
C PRO A 2 5.16 7.23 7.10
N PHE A 3 4.16 6.64 7.75
CA PHE A 3 3.82 5.24 7.55
C PHE A 3 3.09 5.10 6.22
N THR A 4 3.73 4.54 5.18
CA THR A 4 3.19 4.49 3.79
C THR A 4 1.69 4.17 3.69
N PRO A 5 1.13 3.18 4.44
CA PRO A 5 -0.31 2.89 4.40
C PRO A 5 -1.24 4.06 4.79
N SER A 6 -0.78 5.04 5.58
CA SER A 6 -1.60 6.20 5.95
C SER A 6 -1.96 7.07 4.74
N HIS A 7 -1.14 7.07 3.68
CA HIS A 7 -1.44 7.83 2.46
C HIS A 7 -2.70 7.33 1.74
N ALA A 8 -3.12 6.09 1.96
CA ALA A 8 -4.38 5.57 1.41
C ALA A 8 -5.62 6.33 1.92
N ILE A 9 -5.50 7.15 2.98
CA ILE A 9 -6.58 8.00 3.48
C ILE A 9 -7.18 8.90 2.39
N VAL A 10 -6.36 9.33 1.44
CA VAL A 10 -6.76 10.23 0.35
C VAL A 10 -7.73 9.57 -0.63
N ALA A 11 -7.89 8.24 -0.55
CA ALA A 11 -8.89 7.51 -1.33
C ALA A 11 -10.31 7.58 -0.74
N LEU A 12 -10.47 7.88 0.56
CA LEU A 12 -11.79 7.85 1.22
C LEU A 12 -12.83 8.81 0.60
N PRO A 13 -12.49 10.06 0.24
CA PRO A 13 -13.43 10.97 -0.41
C PRO A 13 -14.02 10.41 -1.72
N PHE A 14 -13.29 9.52 -2.39
CA PHE A 14 -13.67 8.92 -3.67
C PHE A 14 -14.49 7.63 -3.53
N ALA A 15 -14.71 7.12 -2.31
CA ALA A 15 -15.39 5.84 -2.06
C ALA A 15 -16.80 5.76 -2.69
N ARG A 16 -17.49 6.90 -2.78
CA ARG A 16 -18.85 7.02 -3.35
C ARG A 16 -18.89 7.61 -4.76
N GLY A 17 -17.75 8.04 -5.29
CA GLY A 17 -17.65 8.69 -6.59
C GLY A 17 -17.47 7.71 -7.77
N PRO A 18 -17.25 8.28 -8.98
CA PRO A 18 -16.97 7.51 -10.19
C PRO A 18 -15.52 6.99 -10.24
N LEU A 19 -14.59 7.64 -9.53
CA LEU A 19 -13.18 7.24 -9.47
C LEU A 19 -13.03 5.95 -8.66
N LEU A 20 -12.12 5.08 -9.09
CA LEU A 20 -11.81 3.83 -8.40
C LEU A 20 -10.96 4.15 -7.15
N PRO A 21 -11.46 3.97 -5.91
CA PRO A 21 -10.72 4.35 -4.70
C PRO A 21 -9.41 3.57 -4.55
N ALA A 22 -9.40 2.31 -4.99
CA ALA A 22 -8.19 1.49 -5.00
C ALA A 22 -7.08 2.08 -5.90
N ALA A 23 -7.43 2.75 -7.01
CA ALA A 23 -6.46 3.41 -7.87
C ALA A 23 -5.85 4.63 -7.19
N VAL A 24 -6.67 5.43 -6.49
CA VAL A 24 -6.17 6.56 -5.69
C VAL A 24 -5.24 6.07 -4.57
N ALA A 25 -5.64 5.02 -3.84
CA ALA A 25 -4.84 4.45 -2.75
C ALA A 25 -3.50 3.88 -3.24
N VAL A 26 -3.50 3.08 -4.31
CA VAL A 26 -2.27 2.55 -4.91
C VAL A 26 -1.39 3.67 -5.44
N GLY A 27 -1.97 4.67 -6.13
CA GLY A 27 -1.24 5.85 -6.59
C GLY A 27 -0.56 6.60 -5.44
N ALA A 28 -1.26 6.77 -4.31
CA ALA A 28 -0.73 7.46 -3.14
C ALA A 28 0.34 6.67 -2.38
N MET A 29 0.47 5.35 -2.58
CA MET A 29 1.49 4.54 -1.92
C MET A 29 2.66 4.18 -2.84
N THR A 30 2.47 4.27 -4.15
CA THR A 30 3.47 3.87 -5.16
C THR A 30 4.79 4.63 -5.06
N PRO A 31 4.82 5.95 -4.77
CA PRO A 31 6.09 6.67 -4.73
C PRO A 31 7.10 6.13 -3.72
N ASP A 32 6.62 5.48 -2.66
CA ASP A 32 7.46 4.87 -1.62
C ASP A 32 8.03 3.49 -2.02
N LEU A 33 7.59 2.88 -3.13
CA LEU A 33 8.08 1.56 -3.56
C LEU A 33 9.62 1.44 -3.58
N PRO A 34 10.40 2.45 -4.04
CA PRO A 34 11.86 2.37 -4.04
C PRO A 34 12.50 2.26 -2.64
N LEU A 35 11.77 2.60 -1.56
CA LEU A 35 12.24 2.34 -0.20
C LEU A 35 12.33 0.83 0.07
N PHE A 36 11.34 0.07 -0.42
CA PHE A 36 11.20 -1.36 -0.24
C PHE A 36 12.05 -2.14 -1.26
N VAL A 37 11.99 -1.75 -2.53
CA VAL A 37 12.69 -2.42 -3.65
C VAL A 37 13.78 -1.50 -4.18
N ARG A 38 14.93 -1.49 -3.50
CA ARG A 38 16.04 -0.57 -3.81
C ARG A 38 16.73 -0.81 -5.15
N ALA A 39 16.57 -2.00 -5.72
CA ALA A 39 17.06 -2.35 -7.05
C ALA A 39 16.11 -1.93 -8.19
N SER A 40 15.03 -1.21 -7.88
CA SER A 40 14.11 -0.67 -8.89
C SER A 40 14.82 0.33 -9.82
N PRO A 41 14.53 0.33 -11.14
CA PRO A 41 15.04 1.33 -12.07
C PRO A 41 14.54 2.75 -11.76
N LEU A 42 13.39 2.88 -11.08
CA LEU A 42 12.89 4.15 -10.59
C LEU A 42 13.42 4.39 -9.18
N THR A 43 14.29 5.39 -9.04
CA THR A 43 14.84 5.79 -7.73
C THR A 43 13.80 6.56 -6.91
N TYR A 44 14.01 6.63 -5.59
CA TYR A 44 13.15 7.40 -4.68
C TYR A 44 13.01 8.87 -5.10
N GLY A 45 14.08 9.51 -5.57
CA GLY A 45 14.03 10.90 -6.02
C GLY A 45 13.19 11.10 -7.29
N MET A 46 13.20 10.10 -8.19
CA MET A 46 12.37 10.12 -9.39
C MET A 46 10.90 9.98 -9.02
N THR A 47 10.54 8.98 -8.22
CA THR A 47 9.13 8.72 -7.87
C THR A 47 8.47 9.86 -7.09
N HIS A 48 9.27 10.72 -6.46
CA HIS A 48 8.83 11.91 -5.73
C HIS A 48 8.95 13.22 -6.51
N SER A 49 9.13 13.14 -7.83
CA SER A 49 9.22 14.31 -8.71
C SER A 49 8.07 14.33 -9.70
N PHE A 50 7.46 15.52 -9.87
CA PHE A 50 6.43 15.73 -10.91
C PHE A 50 6.95 15.49 -12.32
N ALA A 51 8.25 15.66 -12.57
CA ALA A 51 8.87 15.37 -13.87
C ALA A 51 8.75 13.88 -14.26
N TRP A 52 8.66 12.99 -13.28
CA TRP A 52 8.54 11.55 -13.47
C TRP A 52 7.13 11.03 -13.18
N LEU A 53 6.15 11.94 -13.04
CA LEU A 53 4.75 11.59 -12.78
C LEU A 53 4.21 10.52 -13.76
N PRO A 54 4.46 10.58 -15.09
CA PRO A 54 3.99 9.54 -16.00
C PRO A 54 4.56 8.15 -15.68
N ALA A 55 5.86 8.05 -15.37
CA ALA A 55 6.50 6.78 -15.03
C ALA A 55 5.96 6.21 -13.71
N THR A 56 5.78 7.07 -12.70
CA THR A 56 5.21 6.67 -11.40
C THR A 56 3.75 6.24 -11.53
N VAL A 57 2.95 6.90 -12.37
CA VAL A 57 1.55 6.51 -12.66
C VAL A 57 1.50 5.18 -13.40
N PHE A 58 2.41 4.92 -14.33
CA PHE A 58 2.49 3.62 -15.01
C PHE A 58 2.84 2.49 -14.03
N LEU A 59 3.83 2.73 -13.15
CA LEU A 59 4.16 1.80 -12.08
C LEU A 59 2.94 1.54 -11.15
N ALA A 60 2.22 2.60 -10.78
CA ALA A 60 1.02 2.50 -9.95
C ALA A 60 -0.10 1.71 -10.65
N LEU A 61 -0.26 1.86 -11.97
CA LEU A 61 -1.18 1.06 -12.77
C LEU A 61 -0.80 -0.42 -12.75
N ALA A 62 0.49 -0.75 -12.92
CA ALA A 62 0.97 -2.12 -12.85
C ALA A 62 0.68 -2.74 -11.46
N LEU A 63 0.97 -2.00 -10.39
CA LEU A 63 0.65 -2.42 -9.02
C LEU A 63 -0.85 -2.60 -8.79
N LEU A 64 -1.69 -1.74 -9.36
CA LEU A 64 -3.15 -1.86 -9.29
C LEU A 64 -3.66 -3.11 -10.00
N ILE A 65 -3.08 -3.44 -11.16
CA ILE A 65 -3.39 -4.67 -11.91
C ILE A 65 -2.96 -5.90 -11.10
N VAL A 66 -1.76 -5.90 -10.51
CA VAL A 66 -1.28 -6.98 -9.63
C VAL A 66 -2.21 -7.12 -8.41
N TRP A 67 -2.58 -6.02 -7.77
CA TRP A 67 -3.54 -6.03 -6.67
C TRP A 67 -4.86 -6.68 -7.09
N ARG A 68 -5.43 -6.26 -8.22
CA ARG A 68 -6.75 -6.71 -8.68
C ARG A 68 -6.75 -8.14 -9.20
N GLY A 69 -5.72 -8.53 -9.94
CA GLY A 69 -5.64 -9.84 -10.59
C GLY A 69 -5.00 -10.94 -9.74
N VAL A 70 -4.12 -10.60 -8.80
CA VAL A 70 -3.33 -11.59 -8.05
C VAL A 70 -3.65 -11.55 -6.56
N LEU A 71 -3.48 -10.41 -5.91
CA LEU A 71 -3.60 -10.32 -4.43
C LEU A 71 -5.05 -10.39 -3.96
N ARG A 72 -5.95 -9.63 -4.60
CA ARG A 72 -7.36 -9.54 -4.22
C ARG A 72 -8.09 -10.89 -4.29
N PRO A 73 -7.91 -11.73 -5.33
CA PRO A 73 -8.51 -13.07 -5.37
C PRO A 73 -8.10 -14.00 -4.24
N ALA A 74 -6.86 -13.87 -3.75
CA ALA A 74 -6.35 -14.68 -2.64
C ALA A 74 -6.66 -14.10 -1.25
N ALA A 75 -7.21 -12.88 -1.17
CA ALA A 75 -7.40 -12.17 0.10
C ALA A 75 -8.26 -12.95 1.10
N ARG A 76 -9.31 -13.65 0.64
CA ARG A 76 -10.18 -14.46 1.52
C ARG A 76 -9.45 -15.68 2.08
N ASP A 77 -8.59 -16.32 1.29
CA ASP A 77 -7.80 -17.48 1.71
C ASP A 77 -6.78 -17.14 2.80
N LEU A 78 -6.13 -15.98 2.66
CA LEU A 78 -5.08 -15.52 3.58
C LEU A 78 -5.64 -14.80 4.82
N SER A 79 -6.90 -14.36 4.79
CA SER A 79 -7.54 -13.69 5.92
C SER A 79 -7.98 -14.67 7.02
N PRO A 80 -7.93 -14.29 8.31
CA PRO A 80 -8.57 -15.04 9.40
C PRO A 80 -10.05 -15.35 9.08
N ALA A 81 -10.57 -16.47 9.58
CA ALA A 81 -11.91 -16.95 9.23
C ALA A 81 -13.02 -15.89 9.43
N TRP A 82 -12.96 -15.14 10.55
CA TRP A 82 -13.91 -14.08 10.88
C TRP A 82 -13.91 -12.92 9.87
N LEU A 83 -12.77 -12.65 9.22
CA LEU A 83 -12.61 -11.62 8.21
C LEU A 83 -12.95 -12.16 6.82
N ALA A 84 -12.51 -13.38 6.51
CA ALA A 84 -12.72 -14.03 5.22
C ALA A 84 -14.21 -14.12 4.84
N VAL A 85 -15.08 -14.42 5.81
CA VAL A 85 -16.54 -14.48 5.56
C VAL A 85 -17.19 -13.11 5.36
N ARG A 86 -16.53 -12.01 5.73
CA ARG A 86 -17.05 -10.63 5.57
C ARG A 86 -16.53 -9.93 4.32
N LEU A 87 -15.46 -10.45 3.71
CA LEU A 87 -14.93 -9.93 2.46
C LEU A 87 -15.91 -10.18 1.29
N PRO A 88 -16.02 -9.26 0.32
CA PRO A 88 -16.99 -9.41 -0.76
C PRO A 88 -16.72 -10.65 -1.62
N ALA A 89 -17.76 -11.45 -1.89
CA ALA A 89 -17.63 -12.68 -2.68
C ALA A 89 -17.03 -12.45 -4.08
N GLY A 90 -17.37 -11.33 -4.72
CA GLY A 90 -16.81 -10.94 -6.03
C GLY A 90 -15.32 -10.59 -6.01
N TRP A 91 -14.61 -10.73 -4.88
CA TRP A 91 -13.16 -10.65 -4.85
C TRP A 91 -12.50 -11.92 -5.39
N GLU A 92 -13.20 -13.04 -5.37
CA GLU A 92 -12.71 -14.35 -5.83
C GLU A 92 -12.71 -14.53 -7.35
N ALA A 93 -13.14 -13.51 -8.10
CA ALA A 93 -13.16 -13.57 -9.55
C ALA A 93 -11.75 -13.81 -10.12
N GLY A 94 -11.69 -14.58 -11.21
CA GLY A 94 -10.43 -14.96 -11.85
C GLY A 94 -9.52 -13.78 -12.19
N ALA A 95 -8.22 -14.06 -12.31
CA ALA A 95 -7.19 -13.02 -12.46
C ALA A 95 -7.44 -12.07 -13.63
N VAL A 96 -7.75 -12.61 -14.81
CA VAL A 96 -7.94 -11.84 -16.05
C VAL A 96 -9.20 -10.95 -15.97
N PRO A 97 -10.40 -11.47 -15.66
CA PRO A 97 -11.59 -10.62 -15.47
C PRO A 97 -11.39 -9.53 -14.40
N SER A 98 -10.70 -9.86 -13.30
CA SER A 98 -10.46 -8.91 -12.21
C SER A 98 -9.50 -7.79 -12.60
N ALA A 99 -8.45 -8.10 -13.37
CA ALA A 99 -7.49 -7.14 -13.92
C ALA A 99 -8.13 -6.23 -14.97
N LEU A 100 -8.83 -6.80 -15.96
CA LEU A 100 -9.51 -6.01 -17.00
C LEU A 100 -10.63 -5.15 -16.43
N GLY A 101 -11.31 -5.63 -15.38
CA GLY A 101 -12.34 -4.90 -14.64
C GLY A 101 -11.82 -3.67 -13.89
N VAL A 102 -10.52 -3.36 -13.93
CA VAL A 102 -9.99 -2.05 -13.50
C VAL A 102 -10.45 -0.95 -14.43
N PHE A 103 -10.47 -1.20 -15.74
CA PHE A 103 -10.81 -0.22 -16.77
C PHE A 103 -12.33 -0.14 -17.06
N ALA A 104 -13.14 -0.83 -16.26
CA ALA A 104 -14.59 -0.78 -16.36
C ALA A 104 -15.14 0.38 -15.52
N MET A 105 -16.12 1.11 -16.07
CA MET A 105 -16.89 2.08 -15.28
C MET A 105 -17.69 1.38 -14.19
N ARG A 106 -17.86 2.04 -13.05
CA ARG A 106 -18.67 1.53 -11.94
C ARG A 106 -20.09 1.20 -12.44
N GLY A 107 -20.56 -0.01 -12.17
CA GLY A 107 -21.87 -0.51 -12.63
C GLY A 107 -21.88 -1.05 -14.07
N ARG A 108 -20.75 -1.02 -14.79
CA ARG A 108 -20.61 -1.62 -16.13
C ARG A 108 -19.62 -2.80 -16.07
N GLY A 109 -19.95 -3.87 -16.79
CA GLY A 109 -19.15 -5.11 -16.79
C GLY A 109 -17.99 -5.14 -17.79
N ARG A 110 -17.87 -4.14 -18.67
CA ARG A 110 -16.90 -4.15 -19.79
C ARG A 110 -15.89 -3.00 -19.67
N PRO A 111 -14.61 -3.23 -20.00
CA PRO A 111 -13.61 -2.17 -20.14
C PRO A 111 -14.06 -1.11 -21.14
N SER A 112 -13.74 0.16 -20.89
CA SER A 112 -14.05 1.25 -21.81
C SER A 112 -13.00 2.37 -21.73
N LEU A 113 -12.88 3.16 -22.79
CA LEU A 113 -11.98 4.32 -22.82
C LEU A 113 -12.27 5.31 -21.67
N PRO A 114 -13.53 5.66 -21.36
CA PRO A 114 -13.82 6.52 -20.20
C PRO A 114 -13.42 5.87 -18.87
N GLY A 115 -13.58 4.56 -18.72
CA GLY A 115 -13.13 3.85 -17.53
C GLY A 115 -11.62 3.86 -17.38
N ALA A 116 -10.88 3.68 -18.48
CA ALA A 116 -9.43 3.81 -18.48
C ALA A 116 -8.96 5.23 -18.12
N ALA A 117 -9.60 6.27 -18.68
CA ALA A 117 -9.33 7.66 -18.32
C ALA A 117 -9.55 7.94 -16.83
N LEU A 118 -10.67 7.45 -16.25
CA LEU A 118 -10.95 7.61 -14.82
C LEU A 118 -9.91 6.91 -13.93
N VAL A 119 -9.39 5.75 -14.35
CA VAL A 119 -8.31 5.07 -13.61
C VAL A 119 -7.03 5.89 -13.64
N VAL A 120 -6.64 6.41 -14.81
CA VAL A 120 -5.46 7.27 -14.95
C VAL A 120 -5.61 8.52 -14.08
N VAL A 121 -6.77 9.20 -14.13
CA VAL A 121 -7.08 10.35 -13.28
C VAL A 121 -6.97 10.00 -11.79
N ALA A 122 -7.53 8.86 -11.37
CA ALA A 122 -7.44 8.41 -9.99
C ALA A 122 -6.00 8.13 -9.53
N LEU A 123 -5.18 7.50 -10.39
CA LEU A 123 -3.76 7.24 -10.11
C LEU A 123 -2.97 8.55 -10.02
N VAL A 124 -3.20 9.48 -10.95
CA VAL A 124 -2.58 10.82 -10.94
C VAL A 124 -2.92 11.55 -9.66
N ILE A 125 -4.19 11.56 -9.25
CA ILE A 125 -4.61 12.17 -7.98
C ILE A 125 -3.85 11.54 -6.81
N GLY A 126 -3.76 10.21 -6.74
CA GLY A 126 -3.02 9.52 -5.69
C GLY A 126 -1.54 9.92 -5.64
N VAL A 127 -0.84 9.80 -6.77
CA VAL A 127 0.60 10.10 -6.87
C VAL A 127 0.86 11.58 -6.59
N ALA A 128 0.10 12.49 -7.21
CA ALA A 128 0.25 13.93 -7.00
C ALA A 128 -0.03 14.33 -5.54
N THR A 129 -1.00 13.70 -4.89
CA THR A 129 -1.27 13.97 -3.46
C THR A 129 -0.10 13.53 -2.59
N HIS A 130 0.53 12.39 -2.89
CA HIS A 130 1.73 11.94 -2.17
C HIS A 130 2.91 12.90 -2.37
N ILE A 131 3.19 13.30 -3.61
CA ILE A 131 4.27 14.25 -3.92
C ILE A 131 4.01 15.61 -3.25
N ASN A 132 2.79 16.13 -3.29
CA ASN A 132 2.43 17.39 -2.63
C ASN A 132 2.52 17.29 -1.11
N HIS A 133 2.02 16.21 -0.52
CA HIS A 133 2.17 16.00 0.92
C HIS A 133 3.64 15.92 1.30
N LEU A 134 4.47 15.30 0.48
CA LEU A 134 5.92 15.30 0.69
C LEU A 134 6.49 16.72 0.57
N GLY A 135 6.16 17.49 -0.47
CA GLY A 135 6.64 18.88 -0.63
C GLY A 135 6.21 19.82 0.49
N LEU A 136 5.06 19.58 1.12
CA LEU A 136 4.58 20.33 2.28
C LEU A 136 5.26 19.92 3.61
N VAL A 137 5.84 18.72 3.69
CA VAL A 137 6.23 18.11 4.96
C VAL A 137 7.70 17.70 5.03
N HIS A 138 8.34 17.34 3.91
CA HIS A 138 9.73 16.95 3.84
C HIS A 138 10.29 16.74 2.41
N ALA A 139 11.38 17.41 2.03
CA ALA A 139 12.54 16.87 1.28
C ALA A 139 13.07 17.87 0.23
N ARG A 140 14.22 18.49 0.55
CA ARG A 140 15.09 19.31 -0.32
C ARG A 140 14.55 20.61 -0.90
N GLY A 141 13.25 20.76 -1.09
CA GLY A 141 12.62 22.06 -1.37
C GLY A 141 11.92 22.51 -0.10
N ARG A 142 12.40 23.56 0.53
CA ARG A 142 11.80 24.15 1.72
C ARG A 142 10.41 24.74 1.44
N VAL A 143 9.73 24.45 0.34
CA VAL A 143 8.48 25.12 -0.08
C VAL A 143 7.44 25.20 1.04
N GLY A 144 7.21 24.13 1.80
CA GLY A 144 6.31 24.16 2.95
C GLY A 144 6.76 25.10 4.08
N THR A 145 8.06 25.17 4.38
CA THR A 145 8.63 26.03 5.42
C THR A 145 9.06 27.41 4.90
N ASP A 146 9.22 27.58 3.59
CA ASP A 146 9.37 28.86 2.91
C ASP A 146 8.02 29.60 2.90
N ILE A 147 6.92 28.86 2.72
CA ILE A 147 5.55 29.40 2.80
C ILE A 147 5.11 29.55 4.27
N LEU A 148 5.44 28.60 5.15
CA LEU A 148 5.12 28.64 6.58
C LEU A 148 6.38 28.43 7.44
N PRO A 149 7.24 29.45 7.63
CA PRO A 149 8.48 29.35 8.40
C PRO A 149 8.32 28.87 9.84
N VAL A 150 7.13 29.08 10.41
CA VAL A 150 6.77 28.58 11.75
C VAL A 150 6.88 27.06 11.88
N LEU A 151 6.81 26.30 10.76
CA LEU A 151 6.96 24.85 10.76
C LEU A 151 8.42 24.39 10.97
N ASP A 152 9.41 25.25 10.70
CA ASP A 152 10.82 24.97 11.01
C ASP A 152 11.15 25.23 12.49
N ALA A 153 10.30 26.00 13.19
CA ALA A 153 10.46 26.22 14.62
C ALA A 153 10.18 24.94 15.43
N MET A 154 10.87 24.83 16.57
CA MET A 154 10.63 23.75 17.54
C MET A 154 9.29 23.98 18.25
N TRP A 155 8.38 23.02 18.17
CA TRP A 155 7.15 22.98 18.94
C TRP A 155 7.31 21.92 20.05
N GLY A 156 8.18 22.21 21.02
CA GLY A 156 8.58 21.26 22.06
C GLY A 156 9.73 20.35 21.61
N PRO A 157 9.59 19.01 21.62
CA PRO A 157 10.69 18.09 21.33
C PRO A 157 11.01 17.93 19.84
N LEU A 158 10.14 18.42 18.95
CA LEU A 158 10.25 18.25 17.50
C LEU A 158 9.90 19.56 16.78
N ALA A 159 10.45 19.75 15.58
CA ALA A 159 10.06 20.83 14.68
C ALA A 159 8.58 20.69 14.26
N GLY A 160 7.90 21.80 13.98
CA GLY A 160 6.50 21.82 13.56
C GLY A 160 6.20 20.92 12.36
N TYR A 161 7.08 20.87 11.35
CA TYR A 161 6.90 19.98 10.20
C TYR A 161 6.93 18.49 10.59
N LYS A 162 7.67 18.10 11.63
CA LYS A 162 7.70 16.70 12.12
C LYS A 162 6.40 16.36 12.85
N TRP A 163 5.87 17.30 13.64
CA TRP A 163 4.55 17.16 14.23
C TRP A 163 3.47 16.98 13.18
N TRP A 164 3.52 17.79 12.12
CA TRP A 164 2.60 17.64 10.99
C TRP A 164 2.77 16.28 10.29
N GLN A 165 4.01 15.85 10.06
CA GLN A 165 4.33 14.56 9.43
C GLN A 165 3.79 13.37 10.22
N TYR A 166 4.05 13.34 11.53
CA TYR A 166 3.61 12.23 12.38
C TYR A 166 2.13 12.32 12.70
N GLY A 167 1.60 13.52 12.90
CA GLY A 167 0.18 13.77 13.12
C GLY A 167 -0.68 13.37 11.93
N SER A 168 -0.29 13.75 10.70
CA SER A 168 -1.00 13.33 9.49
C SER A 168 -0.94 11.81 9.28
N SER A 169 0.19 11.18 9.59
CA SER A 169 0.36 9.72 9.51
C SER A 169 -0.54 8.97 10.50
N ALA A 170 -0.46 9.35 11.78
CA ALA A 170 -1.24 8.72 12.85
C ALA A 170 -2.74 8.98 12.67
N GLY A 171 -3.12 10.23 12.36
CA GLY A 171 -4.50 10.62 12.09
C GLY A 171 -5.07 9.90 10.86
N GLY A 172 -4.31 9.82 9.76
CA GLY A 172 -4.72 9.08 8.57
C GLY A 172 -4.94 7.59 8.86
N LEU A 173 -4.04 6.96 9.62
CA LEU A 173 -4.20 5.56 10.02
C LEU A 173 -5.40 5.34 10.95
N LEU A 174 -5.62 6.24 11.92
CA LEU A 174 -6.77 6.18 12.82
C LEU A 174 -8.10 6.26 12.06
N VAL A 175 -8.22 7.21 11.12
CA VAL A 175 -9.44 7.35 10.32
C VAL A 175 -9.65 6.13 9.43
N LEU A 176 -8.60 5.60 8.79
CA LEU A 176 -8.68 4.34 8.03
C LEU A 176 -9.14 3.18 8.91
N ALA A 177 -8.63 3.06 10.14
CA ALA A 177 -9.03 2.02 11.08
C ALA A 177 -10.52 2.17 11.48
N ILE A 178 -10.98 3.38 11.80
CA ILE A 178 -12.39 3.66 12.11
C ILE A 178 -13.28 3.29 10.93
N CYS A 179 -12.92 3.70 9.71
CA CYS A 179 -13.67 3.36 8.51
C CYS A 179 -13.70 1.86 8.24
N ALA A 180 -12.59 1.17 8.42
CA ALA A 180 -12.49 -0.29 8.26
C ALA A 180 -13.38 -1.02 9.28
N LEU A 181 -13.33 -0.62 10.55
CA LEU A 181 -14.19 -1.17 11.61
C LEU A 181 -15.67 -0.90 11.35
N ALA A 182 -16.03 0.32 10.96
CA ALA A 182 -17.40 0.69 10.61
C ALA A 182 -17.91 -0.09 9.40
N TRP A 183 -17.06 -0.35 8.41
CA TRP A 183 -17.39 -1.22 7.28
C TRP A 183 -17.55 -2.68 7.73
N LEU A 184 -16.63 -3.23 8.51
CA LEU A 184 -16.68 -4.61 9.01
C LEU A 184 -17.92 -4.92 9.84
N ARG A 185 -18.37 -3.97 10.67
CA ARG A 185 -19.60 -4.08 11.46
C ARG A 185 -20.85 -4.22 10.58
N ARG A 186 -20.84 -3.65 9.38
CA ARG A 186 -21.96 -3.70 8.42
C ARG A 186 -21.79 -4.73 7.31
N ALA A 187 -20.62 -5.35 7.20
CA ALA A 187 -20.30 -6.30 6.14
C ALA A 187 -21.16 -7.56 6.26
N ARG A 188 -21.79 -7.96 5.16
CA ARG A 188 -22.59 -9.18 5.10
C ARG A 188 -21.67 -10.39 5.22
N ILE A 189 -22.13 -11.38 5.99
CA ILE A 189 -21.46 -12.67 6.10
C ILE A 189 -21.83 -13.49 4.87
N THR A 190 -20.82 -13.93 4.12
CA THR A 190 -20.95 -14.82 2.98
C THR A 190 -20.12 -16.07 3.23
N PRO A 191 -20.67 -17.29 3.09
CA PRO A 191 -19.93 -18.53 3.23
C PRO A 191 -18.64 -18.51 2.40
N PHE A 192 -17.60 -19.16 2.93
CA PHE A 192 -16.30 -19.21 2.30
C PHE A 192 -15.64 -20.56 2.55
N ARG A 193 -15.11 -21.17 1.48
CA ARG A 193 -14.27 -22.35 1.57
C ARG A 193 -12.86 -22.00 1.10
N ARG A 194 -11.88 -22.24 1.96
CA ARG A 194 -10.46 -22.03 1.63
C ARG A 194 -10.01 -23.04 0.58
N SER A 195 -9.17 -22.57 -0.34
CA SER A 195 -8.43 -23.34 -1.33
C SER A 195 -7.10 -23.88 -0.79
N ILE A 196 -6.65 -23.36 0.36
CA ILE A 196 -5.45 -23.79 1.07
C ILE A 196 -5.77 -24.22 2.50
N PRO A 197 -4.91 -25.05 3.13
CA PRO A 197 -5.07 -25.41 4.53
C PRO A 197 -5.08 -24.20 5.47
N GLY A 198 -5.83 -24.30 6.57
CA GLY A 198 -5.94 -23.24 7.58
C GLY A 198 -4.58 -22.76 8.11
N TRP A 199 -3.69 -23.71 8.39
CA TRP A 199 -2.35 -23.47 8.92
C TRP A 199 -1.47 -22.67 7.95
N ALA A 200 -1.65 -22.79 6.64
CA ALA A 200 -0.83 -22.09 5.65
C ALA A 200 -1.06 -20.58 5.70
N ALA A 201 -2.31 -20.14 5.92
CA ALA A 201 -2.61 -18.72 6.12
C ALA A 201 -2.07 -18.19 7.46
N VAL A 202 -2.10 -19.02 8.52
CA VAL A 202 -1.52 -18.67 9.82
C VAL A 202 0.00 -18.53 9.70
N ALA A 203 0.67 -19.50 9.06
CA ALA A 203 2.10 -19.46 8.78
C ALA A 203 2.47 -18.23 7.95
N TRP A 204 1.70 -17.90 6.91
CA TRP A 204 1.88 -16.68 6.12
C TRP A 204 1.76 -15.41 6.97
N GLY A 205 0.76 -15.34 7.86
CA GLY A 205 0.56 -14.21 8.77
C GLY A 205 1.69 -14.04 9.78
N ILE A 206 2.22 -15.15 10.32
CA ILE A 206 3.37 -15.18 11.24
C ILE A 206 4.70 -14.91 10.52
N ALA A 207 4.79 -15.23 9.22
CA ALA A 207 6.03 -15.06 8.46
C ALA A 207 6.51 -13.61 8.43
N LEU A 208 5.60 -12.62 8.37
CA LEU A 208 5.99 -11.20 8.37
C LEU A 208 6.71 -10.78 9.66
N PRO A 209 6.12 -10.92 10.88
CA PRO A 209 6.83 -10.55 12.10
C PRO A 209 8.13 -11.35 12.29
N VAL A 210 8.16 -12.63 11.92
CA VAL A 210 9.39 -13.44 11.96
C VAL A 210 10.47 -12.85 11.05
N ILE A 211 10.15 -12.56 9.79
CA ILE A 211 11.08 -11.96 8.82
C ILE A 211 11.58 -10.59 9.31
N LEU A 212 10.72 -9.77 9.91
CA LEU A 212 11.11 -8.48 10.46
C LEU A 212 12.07 -8.61 11.66
N VAL A 213 11.81 -9.55 12.57
CA VAL A 213 12.70 -9.83 13.71
C VAL A 213 14.03 -10.37 13.23
N VAL A 214 14.04 -11.32 12.28
CA VAL A 214 15.26 -11.87 11.69
C VAL A 214 16.07 -10.78 11.00
N ALA A 215 15.42 -9.91 10.21
CA ALA A 215 16.09 -8.79 9.55
C ALA A 215 16.67 -7.79 10.54
N TRP A 216 15.95 -7.51 11.64
CA TRP A 216 16.42 -6.63 12.71
C TRP A 216 17.66 -7.20 13.41
N VAL A 217 17.58 -8.44 13.90
CA VAL A 217 18.67 -9.11 14.61
C VAL A 217 19.87 -9.32 13.69
N GLY A 218 19.65 -9.84 12.48
CA GLY A 218 20.71 -10.03 11.49
C GLY A 218 21.37 -8.71 11.08
N GLY A 219 20.59 -7.64 10.95
CA GLY A 219 21.13 -6.30 10.69
C GLY A 219 21.97 -5.76 11.83
N LEU A 220 21.54 -5.94 13.09
CA LEU A 220 22.32 -5.55 14.27
C LEU A 220 23.65 -6.32 14.34
N LEU A 221 23.63 -7.63 14.06
CA LEU A 221 24.82 -8.46 14.02
C LEU A 221 25.77 -8.07 12.88
N ALA A 222 25.24 -7.69 11.71
CA ALA A 222 26.04 -7.38 10.53
C ALA A 222 26.61 -5.95 10.51
N PHE A 223 25.89 -4.97 11.06
CA PHE A 223 26.27 -3.55 10.98
C PHE A 223 26.83 -2.99 12.29
N GLY A 224 26.80 -3.78 13.36
CA GLY A 224 27.39 -3.42 14.65
C GLY A 224 26.42 -2.74 15.62
N PRO A 225 26.89 -2.46 16.85
CA PRO A 225 26.07 -1.88 17.91
C PRO A 225 25.66 -0.44 17.60
N PHE A 226 24.63 0.03 18.29
CA PHE A 226 24.20 1.42 18.17
C PHE A 226 25.26 2.39 18.70
N THR A 227 25.44 3.49 17.98
CA THR A 227 26.33 4.59 18.34
C THR A 227 25.58 5.91 18.21
N ALA A 228 26.21 7.03 18.60
CA ALA A 228 25.62 8.35 18.39
C ALA A 228 25.34 8.65 16.89
N GLY A 229 26.15 8.09 15.98
CA GLY A 229 25.96 8.22 14.53
C GLY A 229 25.12 7.11 13.90
N TYR A 230 24.93 5.98 14.57
CA TYR A 230 24.16 4.84 14.10
C TYR A 230 23.06 4.47 15.09
N THR A 231 21.89 5.04 14.86
CA THR A 231 20.73 4.89 15.76
C THR A 231 19.82 3.73 15.35
N PRO A 232 18.89 3.29 16.22
CA PRO A 232 17.88 2.28 15.86
C PRO A 232 17.06 2.64 14.61
N GLN A 233 16.83 3.93 14.34
CA GLN A 233 16.12 4.40 13.15
C GLN A 233 16.92 4.15 11.86
N HIS A 234 18.26 4.26 11.93
CA HIS A 234 19.14 3.95 10.79
C HIS A 234 19.08 2.46 10.46
N LEU A 235 19.14 1.60 11.48
CA LEU A 235 18.96 0.15 11.30
C LEU A 235 17.58 -0.16 10.72
N ALA A 236 16.51 0.38 11.33
CA ALA A 236 15.12 0.18 10.90
C ALA A 236 14.95 0.53 9.41
N TYR A 237 15.41 1.72 9.02
CA TYR A 237 15.35 2.19 7.65
C TYR A 237 16.16 1.30 6.72
N ARG A 238 17.32 0.80 7.16
CA ARG A 238 18.22 -0.03 6.35
C ARG A 238 17.63 -1.41 6.05
N VAL A 239 17.00 -2.07 7.02
CA VAL A 239 16.67 -3.51 6.93
C VAL A 239 15.19 -3.83 6.81
N LEU A 240 14.29 -3.04 7.41
CA LEU A 240 12.86 -3.39 7.46
C LEU A 240 12.15 -3.25 6.10
N PRO A 241 12.38 -2.20 5.28
CA PRO A 241 11.71 -2.10 3.98
C PRO A 241 12.09 -3.24 3.01
N PRO A 242 13.37 -3.63 2.84
CA PRO A 242 13.71 -4.80 2.03
C PRO A 242 13.14 -6.11 2.58
N ALA A 243 13.04 -6.27 3.91
CA ALA A 243 12.43 -7.43 4.54
C ALA A 243 10.92 -7.53 4.20
N CYS A 244 10.20 -6.39 4.24
CA CYS A 244 8.82 -6.30 3.76
C CYS A 244 8.70 -6.65 2.27
N ALA A 245 9.66 -6.21 1.43
CA ALA A 245 9.68 -6.56 0.01
C ALA A 245 9.84 -8.07 -0.21
N ALA A 246 10.74 -8.72 0.54
CA ALA A 246 10.91 -10.18 0.47
C ALA A 246 9.63 -10.92 0.86
N TRP A 247 8.95 -10.50 1.93
CA TRP A 247 7.66 -11.06 2.32
C TRP A 247 6.57 -10.80 1.26
N ALA A 248 6.57 -9.62 0.63
CA ALA A 248 5.64 -9.31 -0.46
C ALA A 248 5.86 -10.23 -1.68
N MET A 249 7.11 -10.56 -2.03
CA MET A 249 7.41 -11.51 -3.11
C MET A 249 6.89 -12.92 -2.81
N VAL A 250 7.10 -13.42 -1.59
CA VAL A 250 6.53 -14.70 -1.14
C VAL A 250 5.00 -14.66 -1.22
N THR A 251 4.40 -13.53 -0.82
CA THR A 251 2.96 -13.32 -0.90
C THR A 251 2.44 -13.35 -2.34
N LEU A 252 3.15 -12.75 -3.30
CA LEU A 252 2.78 -12.80 -4.72
C LEU A 252 2.79 -14.23 -5.28
N VAL A 253 3.81 -15.03 -4.92
CA VAL A 253 3.89 -16.44 -5.31
C VAL A 253 2.72 -17.22 -4.71
N LEU A 254 2.47 -17.06 -3.40
CA LEU A 254 1.37 -17.73 -2.71
C LEU A 254 0.00 -17.38 -3.32
N CYS A 255 -0.25 -16.10 -3.60
CA CYS A 255 -1.48 -15.63 -4.23
C CYS A 255 -1.66 -16.20 -5.63
N THR A 256 -0.58 -16.31 -6.42
CA THR A 256 -0.61 -16.95 -7.74
C THR A 256 -0.97 -18.44 -7.64
N VAL A 257 -0.38 -19.17 -6.68
CA VAL A 257 -0.69 -20.59 -6.43
C VAL A 257 -2.16 -20.77 -6.01
N ILE A 258 -2.67 -19.89 -5.13
CA ILE A 258 -4.09 -19.89 -4.73
C ILE A 258 -5.00 -19.68 -5.94
N GLY A 259 -4.71 -18.69 -6.78
CA GLY A 259 -5.45 -18.41 -8.01
C GLY A 259 -5.48 -19.60 -8.97
N TRP A 260 -4.32 -20.25 -9.16
CA TRP A 260 -4.21 -21.44 -10.00
C TRP A 260 -5.00 -22.64 -9.45
N ARG A 261 -4.93 -22.92 -8.16
CA ARG A 261 -5.71 -24.01 -7.52
C ARG A 261 -7.21 -23.81 -7.66
N ARG A 262 -7.68 -22.56 -7.50
CA ARG A 262 -9.08 -22.20 -7.69
C ARG A 262 -9.54 -22.41 -9.13
N ALA A 263 -8.76 -21.95 -10.10
CA ALA A 263 -9.06 -22.15 -11.52
C ALA A 263 -9.19 -23.64 -11.87
N ARG A 264 -8.30 -24.49 -11.33
CA ARG A 264 -8.35 -25.96 -11.53
C ARG A 264 -9.54 -26.64 -10.86
N SER A 265 -10.09 -26.07 -9.80
CA SER A 265 -11.25 -26.65 -9.09
C SER A 265 -12.57 -26.27 -9.74
N ALA A 266 -12.56 -25.30 -10.66
CA ALA A 266 -13.75 -24.78 -11.35
C ALA A 266 -13.87 -25.27 -12.80
N ALA A 267 -12.83 -25.93 -13.33
CA ALA A 267 -12.81 -26.58 -14.65
C ALA A 267 -13.08 -28.08 -14.47
#